data_AF-A7HTT7-F1
#
_entry.id   AF-A7HTT7-F1
#
_cell.length_a   1.000
_cell.length_b   1.000
_cell.length_c   1.000
_cell.angle_alpha   90.00
_cell.angle_beta   90.00
_cell.angle_gamma   90.00
#
_symmetry.space_group_name_H-M   'P 1'
#
loop_
_entity.id
_entity.type
_entity.pdbx_description
1 polymer ?
#
loop_
_entity_poly.entity_id
_entity_poly.type
_entity_poly.pdbx_seq_one_letter_code
_entity_poly.pdbx_strand_id
1 'polypeptide(L)'
;MNRVRLTSPAGAIIMLCFAAFAISACGGGGASRKRDADGNIVPTLAEQDPTGTLYAGSIGKAARGECDERTLDVLTCFAYRGHGYEGAQTALGQCLIATGDRAEGLEWVRRAANTGWPDAQKLMAMLLIDDAAPEQDVVQAAKWAKLYGRNPSLLSLGVVPDRSVAEAMAGKISPEQMALADGQVQAWRPVYWTPNTAIDESIKKSCQVEGRRPAPRRQDIPIMTAPLSN
;
A
#
# COMPACT_ATOMS: atom_id res chain seq x y z
N MET A 1 -42.15 -40.60 4.26
CA MET A 1 -40.71 -40.62 4.63
C MET A 1 -40.03 -41.72 3.82
N ASN A 2 -39.54 -41.41 2.62
CA ASN A 2 -38.85 -42.38 1.77
C ASN A 2 -37.36 -42.46 2.15
N ARG A 3 -36.94 -43.62 2.69
CA ARG A 3 -35.51 -43.94 2.84
C ARG A 3 -34.99 -44.50 1.51
N VAL A 4 -34.22 -43.71 0.80
CA VAL A 4 -33.46 -44.17 -0.36
C VAL A 4 -32.32 -45.07 0.14
N ARG A 5 -32.41 -46.37 -0.11
CA ARG A 5 -31.28 -47.30 0.06
C ARG A 5 -30.47 -47.30 -1.24
N LEU A 6 -29.29 -46.68 -1.21
CA LEU A 6 -28.31 -46.78 -2.29
C LEU A 6 -27.59 -48.14 -2.20
N THR A 7 -27.96 -49.08 -3.06
CA THR A 7 -27.31 -50.40 -3.21
C THR A 7 -26.63 -50.50 -4.58
N SER A 8 -25.68 -49.63 -4.85
CA SER A 8 -24.83 -49.74 -6.05
C SER A 8 -23.42 -49.23 -5.75
N PRO A 9 -22.36 -49.96 -6.15
CA PRO A 9 -20.97 -49.53 -5.98
C PRO A 9 -20.70 -48.19 -6.68
N ALA A 10 -21.48 -47.82 -7.71
CA ALA A 10 -21.40 -46.50 -8.36
C ALA A 10 -21.89 -45.35 -7.45
N GLY A 11 -22.89 -45.60 -6.59
CA GLY A 11 -23.40 -44.59 -5.65
C GLY A 11 -22.42 -44.26 -4.52
N ALA A 12 -21.64 -45.24 -4.08
CA ALA A 12 -20.58 -45.05 -3.10
C ALA A 12 -19.39 -44.26 -3.68
N ILE A 13 -19.04 -44.50 -4.95
CA ILE A 13 -17.96 -43.79 -5.65
C ILE A 13 -18.32 -42.32 -5.89
N ILE A 14 -19.57 -42.02 -6.28
CA ILE A 14 -20.02 -40.63 -6.47
C ILE A 14 -20.00 -39.85 -5.15
N MET A 15 -20.41 -40.45 -4.03
CA MET A 15 -20.30 -39.84 -2.71
C MET A 15 -18.85 -39.61 -2.26
N LEU A 16 -17.93 -40.52 -2.57
CA LEU A 16 -16.50 -40.37 -2.28
C LEU A 16 -15.85 -39.25 -3.11
N CYS A 17 -16.24 -39.08 -4.37
CA CYS A 17 -15.77 -37.97 -5.22
C CYS A 17 -16.30 -36.62 -4.75
N PHE A 18 -17.57 -36.53 -4.30
CA PHE A 18 -18.12 -35.30 -3.72
C PHE A 18 -17.50 -34.96 -2.36
N ALA A 19 -17.18 -35.96 -1.53
CA ALA A 19 -16.45 -35.75 -0.29
C ALA A 19 -15.01 -35.27 -0.54
N ALA A 20 -14.34 -35.75 -1.59
CA ALA A 20 -13.02 -35.28 -1.99
C ALA A 20 -13.03 -33.82 -2.51
N PHE A 21 -14.10 -33.40 -3.20
CA PHE A 21 -14.30 -32.01 -3.64
C PHE A 21 -14.66 -31.06 -2.49
N ALA A 22 -15.24 -31.57 -1.39
CA ALA A 22 -15.55 -30.76 -0.22
C ALA A 22 -14.30 -30.46 0.64
N ILE A 23 -13.23 -31.25 0.53
CA ILE A 23 -11.99 -31.05 1.32
C ILE A 23 -11.06 -30.01 0.66
N SER A 24 -11.23 -29.72 -0.63
CA SER A 24 -10.47 -28.67 -1.34
C SER A 24 -11.04 -27.25 -1.16
N ALA A 25 -12.13 -27.09 -0.41
CA ALA A 25 -12.71 -25.79 -0.07
C ALA A 25 -12.28 -25.32 1.32
N CYS A 26 -10.98 -25.06 1.49
CA CYS A 26 -10.48 -24.17 2.54
C CYS A 26 -9.70 -23.04 1.86
N GLY A 27 -10.46 -22.10 1.31
CA GLY A 27 -9.93 -20.81 0.86
C GLY A 27 -9.52 -19.97 2.06
N GLY A 28 -8.27 -20.15 2.50
CA GLY A 28 -7.54 -19.18 3.31
C GLY A 28 -6.33 -18.77 2.50
N GLY A 29 -6.33 -17.53 2.00
CA GLY A 29 -5.32 -16.98 1.08
C GLY A 29 -3.93 -16.78 1.68
N GLY A 30 -3.34 -17.84 2.22
CA GLY A 30 -1.91 -17.91 2.54
C GLY A 30 -1.18 -18.58 1.39
N ALA A 31 -0.01 -18.03 1.00
CA ALA A 31 0.87 -18.71 0.06
C ALA A 31 1.21 -20.12 0.58
N SER A 32 1.02 -21.15 -0.23
CA SER A 32 1.40 -22.51 0.15
C SER A 32 2.89 -22.59 0.45
N ARG A 33 3.27 -23.27 1.55
CA ARG A 33 4.68 -23.49 1.88
C ARG A 33 5.35 -24.30 0.78
N LYS A 34 6.51 -23.85 0.32
CA LYS A 34 7.35 -24.56 -0.66
C LYS A 34 8.36 -25.45 0.06
N ARG A 35 8.96 -26.39 -0.68
CA ARG A 35 10.12 -27.16 -0.22
C ARG A 35 11.38 -26.74 -0.98
N ASP A 36 12.52 -26.72 -0.30
CA ASP A 36 13.83 -26.51 -0.93
C ASP A 36 14.35 -27.79 -1.59
N ALA A 37 15.56 -27.74 -2.16
CA ALA A 37 16.19 -28.87 -2.85
C ALA A 37 16.45 -30.07 -1.93
N ASP A 38 16.60 -29.83 -0.63
CA ASP A 38 16.82 -30.84 0.40
C ASP A 38 15.50 -31.38 0.98
N GLY A 39 14.35 -30.89 0.48
CA GLY A 39 13.01 -31.30 0.91
C GLY A 39 12.51 -30.59 2.18
N ASN A 40 13.27 -29.64 2.73
CA ASN A 40 12.86 -28.90 3.92
C ASN A 40 11.76 -27.90 3.60
N ILE A 41 10.87 -27.67 4.57
CA ILE A 41 9.79 -26.69 4.42
C ILE A 41 10.37 -25.28 4.53
N VAL A 42 10.20 -24.49 3.48
CA VAL A 42 10.62 -23.08 3.44
C VAL A 42 9.49 -22.21 4.03
N PRO A 43 9.77 -21.39 5.06
CA PRO A 43 8.79 -20.46 5.60
C PRO A 43 8.35 -19.44 4.55
N THR A 44 7.07 -19.09 4.54
CA THR A 44 6.52 -18.04 3.67
C THR A 44 7.04 -16.66 4.09
N LEU A 45 6.97 -15.67 3.18
CA LEU A 45 7.26 -14.27 3.52
C LEU A 45 6.41 -13.77 4.69
N ALA A 46 5.12 -14.14 4.74
CA ALA A 46 4.24 -13.79 5.86
C ALA A 46 4.67 -14.41 7.20
N GLU A 47 5.39 -15.53 7.18
CA GLU A 47 5.95 -16.14 8.40
C GLU A 47 7.31 -15.55 8.79
N GLN A 48 8.07 -15.04 7.82
CA GLN A 48 9.38 -14.43 8.05
C GLN A 48 9.27 -12.96 8.45
N ASP A 49 8.41 -12.19 7.77
CA ASP A 49 8.10 -10.79 8.02
C ASP A 49 6.57 -10.57 7.95
N PRO A 50 5.86 -10.90 9.05
CA PRO A 50 4.40 -10.74 9.07
C PRO A 50 3.98 -9.27 8.89
N THR A 51 4.69 -8.32 9.50
CA THR A 51 4.31 -6.91 9.49
C THR A 51 4.56 -6.28 8.13
N GLY A 52 5.73 -6.50 7.52
CA GLY A 52 6.02 -6.00 6.18
C GLY A 52 5.15 -6.67 5.12
N THR A 53 4.83 -7.95 5.27
CA THR A 53 3.88 -8.63 4.38
C THR A 53 2.47 -8.05 4.51
N LEU A 54 2.00 -7.77 5.73
CA LEU A 54 0.71 -7.10 5.95
C LEU A 54 0.68 -5.70 5.34
N TYR A 55 1.75 -4.92 5.55
CA TYR A 55 1.90 -3.58 4.97
C TYR A 55 1.85 -3.62 3.43
N ALA A 56 2.72 -4.41 2.79
CA ALA A 56 2.73 -4.52 1.34
C ALA A 56 1.39 -5.04 0.78
N GLY A 57 0.78 -6.00 1.50
CA GLY A 57 -0.53 -6.54 1.15
C GLY A 57 -1.65 -5.50 1.17
N SER A 58 -1.71 -4.63 2.20
CA SER A 58 -2.75 -3.60 2.28
C SER A 58 -2.57 -2.50 1.22
N ILE A 59 -1.33 -2.09 0.92
CA ILE A 59 -1.04 -1.19 -0.21
C ILE A 59 -1.51 -1.81 -1.53
N GLY A 60 -1.17 -3.08 -1.76
CA GLY A 60 -1.55 -3.80 -2.99
C GLY A 60 -3.06 -3.94 -3.15
N LYS A 61 -3.80 -4.13 -2.04
CA LYS A 61 -5.26 -4.11 -2.04
C LYS A 61 -5.82 -2.76 -2.45
N ALA A 62 -5.37 -1.68 -1.82
CA ALA A 62 -5.79 -0.32 -2.16
C ALA A 62 -5.53 0.03 -3.63
N ALA A 63 -4.36 -0.38 -4.17
CA ALA A 63 -4.02 -0.18 -5.58
C ALA A 63 -4.99 -0.88 -6.55
N ARG A 64 -5.64 -1.97 -6.13
CA ARG A 64 -6.68 -2.68 -6.89
C ARG A 64 -8.10 -2.19 -6.60
N GLY A 65 -8.25 -1.15 -5.76
CA GLY A 65 -9.55 -0.63 -5.32
C GLY A 65 -10.24 -1.48 -4.25
N GLU A 66 -9.54 -2.44 -3.64
CA GLU A 66 -10.07 -3.27 -2.55
C GLU A 66 -10.00 -2.49 -1.22
N CYS A 67 -10.95 -1.59 -1.00
CA CYS A 67 -11.00 -0.68 0.15
C CYS A 67 -12.08 -1.11 1.16
N ASP A 68 -12.02 -2.37 1.60
CA ASP A 68 -12.86 -2.85 2.71
C ASP A 68 -12.45 -2.23 4.05
N GLU A 69 -13.34 -2.30 5.06
CA GLU A 69 -13.12 -1.75 6.42
C GLU A 69 -11.79 -2.25 7.01
N ARG A 70 -11.48 -3.54 6.84
CA ARG A 70 -10.23 -4.12 7.32
C ARG A 70 -8.99 -3.49 6.66
N THR A 71 -9.06 -3.19 5.37
CA THR A 71 -7.96 -2.56 4.64
C THR A 71 -7.79 -1.11 5.09
N LEU A 72 -8.88 -0.38 5.26
CA LEU A 72 -8.87 0.98 5.82
C LEU A 72 -8.25 1.02 7.23
N ASP A 73 -8.62 0.09 8.11
CA ASP A 73 -8.06 0.00 9.47
C ASP A 73 -6.55 -0.24 9.45
N VAL A 74 -6.10 -1.20 8.63
CA VAL A 74 -4.67 -1.55 8.52
C VAL A 74 -3.88 -0.38 7.94
N LEU A 75 -4.41 0.27 6.89
CA LEU A 75 -3.78 1.44 6.29
C LEU A 75 -3.74 2.61 7.26
N THR A 76 -4.80 2.85 8.03
CA THR A 76 -4.83 3.88 9.08
C THR A 76 -3.76 3.61 10.13
N CYS A 77 -3.66 2.38 10.63
CA CYS A 77 -2.64 1.98 11.60
C CYS A 77 -1.21 2.25 11.10
N PHE A 78 -0.91 1.93 9.84
CA PHE A 78 0.39 2.19 9.24
C PHE A 78 0.62 3.67 8.92
N ALA A 79 -0.37 4.37 8.36
CA ALA A 79 -0.29 5.79 8.03
C ALA A 79 0.01 6.64 9.29
N TYR A 80 -0.60 6.28 10.42
CA TYR A 80 -0.36 6.89 11.74
C TYR A 80 1.00 6.57 12.36
N ARG A 81 1.88 5.81 11.70
CA ARG A 81 3.29 5.72 12.10
C ARG A 81 4.11 6.94 11.62
N GLY A 82 3.55 7.77 10.75
CA GLY A 82 4.16 9.02 10.31
C GLY A 82 5.20 8.82 9.21
N HIS A 83 6.35 9.49 9.36
CA HIS A 83 7.43 9.44 8.38
C HIS A 83 7.92 8.00 8.11
N GLY A 84 8.14 7.68 6.83
CA GLY A 84 8.50 6.33 6.37
C GLY A 84 7.28 5.46 5.98
N TYR A 85 6.06 5.94 6.24
CA TYR A 85 4.80 5.28 5.88
C TYR A 85 3.97 6.10 4.89
N GLU A 86 4.62 6.91 4.06
CA GLU A 86 4.00 7.72 3.02
C GLU A 86 3.23 6.88 2.00
N GLY A 87 3.69 5.64 1.75
CA GLY A 87 2.94 4.65 0.98
C GLY A 87 1.56 4.36 1.58
N ALA A 88 1.48 4.10 2.90
CA ALA A 88 0.20 3.89 3.58
C ALA A 88 -0.64 5.16 3.63
N GLN A 89 -0.05 6.34 3.83
CA GLN A 89 -0.78 7.61 3.75
C GLN A 89 -1.40 7.81 2.37
N THR A 90 -0.66 7.50 1.30
CA THR A 90 -1.14 7.59 -0.09
C THR A 90 -2.28 6.61 -0.35
N ALA A 91 -2.10 5.35 0.05
CA ALA A 91 -3.09 4.28 -0.14
C ALA A 91 -4.36 4.50 0.68
N LEU A 92 -4.23 4.98 1.93
CA LEU A 92 -5.37 5.37 2.76
C LEU A 92 -6.16 6.48 2.08
N GLY A 93 -5.45 7.51 1.60
CA GLY A 93 -6.08 8.62 0.89
C GLY A 93 -6.83 8.17 -0.37
N GLN A 94 -6.21 7.28 -1.16
CA GLN A 94 -6.85 6.67 -2.32
C GLN A 94 -8.13 5.92 -1.95
N CYS A 95 -8.08 5.12 -0.88
CA CYS A 95 -9.25 4.37 -0.44
C CYS A 95 -10.38 5.28 0.07
N LEU A 96 -10.06 6.28 0.89
CA LEU A 96 -11.04 7.25 1.38
C LEU A 96 -11.74 7.98 0.23
N ILE A 97 -10.99 8.39 -0.80
CA ILE A 97 -11.58 8.99 -2.01
C ILE A 97 -12.51 8.00 -2.71
N ALA A 98 -12.09 6.75 -2.88
CA ALA A 98 -12.89 5.72 -3.55
C ALA A 98 -14.17 5.36 -2.78
N THR A 99 -14.14 5.45 -1.44
CA THR A 99 -15.30 5.17 -0.57
C THR A 99 -16.15 6.41 -0.29
N GLY A 100 -15.83 7.57 -0.88
CA GLY A 100 -16.66 8.78 -0.83
C GLY A 100 -16.19 9.88 0.11
N ASP A 101 -15.15 9.65 0.91
CA ASP A 101 -14.55 10.69 1.76
C ASP A 101 -13.38 11.39 1.05
N ARG A 102 -13.74 12.15 0.02
CA ARG A 102 -12.74 12.84 -0.83
C ARG A 102 -11.93 13.87 -0.06
N ALA A 103 -12.54 14.57 0.90
CA ALA A 103 -11.88 15.64 1.64
C ALA A 103 -10.80 15.09 2.57
N GLU A 104 -11.12 14.06 3.35
CA GLU A 104 -10.13 13.40 4.21
C GLU A 104 -9.07 12.69 3.35
N GLY A 105 -9.49 12.01 2.29
CA GLY A 105 -8.54 11.29 1.44
C GLY A 105 -7.52 12.22 0.78
N LEU A 106 -7.93 13.40 0.29
CA LEU A 106 -7.00 14.41 -0.21
C LEU A 106 -6.01 14.90 0.83
N GLU A 107 -6.42 15.03 2.09
CA GLU A 107 -5.51 15.42 3.18
C GLU A 107 -4.44 14.35 3.42
N TRP A 108 -4.80 13.07 3.39
CA TRP A 108 -3.85 11.97 3.51
C TRP A 108 -2.85 11.91 2.35
N VAL A 109 -3.32 12.05 1.10
CA VAL A 109 -2.41 12.11 -0.05
C VAL A 109 -1.52 13.34 0.03
N ARG A 110 -2.05 14.50 0.45
CA ARG A 110 -1.28 15.74 0.60
C ARG A 110 -0.14 15.59 1.61
N ARG A 111 -0.36 14.89 2.73
CA ARG A 111 0.69 14.59 3.72
C ARG A 111 1.86 13.85 3.08
N ALA A 112 1.57 12.78 2.34
CA ALA A 112 2.60 12.03 1.63
C ALA A 112 3.26 12.84 0.50
N ALA A 113 2.49 13.61 -0.28
CA ALA A 113 3.03 14.42 -1.38
C ALA A 113 3.98 15.51 -0.86
N ASN A 114 3.67 16.08 0.31
CA ASN A 114 4.48 17.08 0.99
C ASN A 114 5.84 16.54 1.44
N THR A 115 6.03 15.24 1.68
CA THR A 115 7.34 14.68 2.01
C THR A 115 8.24 14.50 0.79
N GLY A 116 7.66 14.58 -0.42
CA GLY A 116 8.32 14.18 -1.65
C GLY A 116 7.99 12.76 -2.10
N TRP A 117 6.97 12.10 -1.54
CA TRP A 117 6.59 10.75 -1.99
C TRP A 117 6.07 10.77 -3.44
N PRO A 118 6.73 10.10 -4.40
CA PRO A 118 6.43 10.27 -5.82
C PRO A 118 5.01 9.87 -6.20
N ASP A 119 4.51 8.75 -5.69
CA ASP A 119 3.17 8.27 -6.02
C ASP A 119 2.08 9.21 -5.50
N ALA A 120 2.31 9.85 -4.34
CA ALA A 120 1.39 10.86 -3.82
C ALA A 120 1.44 12.16 -4.61
N GLN A 121 2.61 12.59 -5.07
CA GLN A 121 2.72 13.75 -5.95
C GLN A 121 2.01 13.50 -7.29
N LYS A 122 2.18 12.32 -7.88
CA LYS A 122 1.43 11.89 -9.06
C LYS A 122 -0.08 11.91 -8.78
N LEU A 123 -0.51 11.27 -7.69
CA LEU A 123 -1.92 11.15 -7.35
C LEU A 123 -2.56 12.53 -7.08
N MET A 124 -1.88 13.44 -6.37
CA MET A 124 -2.35 14.82 -6.18
C MET A 124 -2.53 15.56 -7.51
N ALA A 125 -1.60 15.42 -8.44
CA ALA A 125 -1.71 16.03 -9.77
C ALA A 125 -2.94 15.52 -10.53
N MET A 126 -3.23 14.23 -10.43
CA MET A 126 -4.37 13.59 -11.10
C MET A 126 -5.72 13.88 -10.42
N LEU A 127 -5.75 14.03 -9.10
CA LEU A 127 -7.00 14.26 -8.35
C LEU A 127 -7.52 15.69 -8.45
N LEU A 128 -6.66 16.64 -8.81
CA LEU A 128 -6.97 18.07 -8.85
C LEU A 128 -7.24 18.57 -10.28
N ILE A 129 -7.27 17.68 -11.26
CA ILE A 129 -7.38 18.04 -12.67
C ILE A 129 -8.65 17.49 -13.33
N ASP A 130 -9.74 18.23 -13.14
CA ASP A 130 -11.02 17.97 -13.80
C ASP A 130 -11.39 19.15 -14.71
N ASP A 131 -12.26 18.96 -15.70
CA ASP A 131 -12.68 20.05 -16.62
C ASP A 131 -13.44 21.19 -15.91
N ALA A 132 -13.94 20.94 -14.69
CA ALA A 132 -14.65 21.91 -13.85
C ALA A 132 -13.86 22.28 -12.57
N ALA A 133 -12.56 21.98 -12.52
CA ALA A 133 -11.74 22.28 -11.35
C ALA A 133 -11.64 23.80 -11.11
N PRO A 134 -11.79 24.27 -9.85
CA PRO A 134 -11.50 25.65 -9.50
C PRO A 134 -10.08 26.06 -9.90
N GLU A 135 -9.85 27.33 -10.19
CA GLU A 135 -8.53 27.84 -10.62
C GLU A 135 -7.40 27.47 -9.64
N GLN A 136 -7.69 27.50 -8.34
CA GLN A 136 -6.74 27.12 -7.29
C GLN A 136 -6.28 25.66 -7.43
N ASP A 137 -7.19 24.75 -7.79
CA ASP A 137 -6.89 23.34 -7.93
C ASP A 137 -6.03 23.09 -9.17
N VAL A 138 -6.28 23.81 -10.28
CA VAL A 138 -5.43 23.75 -11.49
C VAL A 138 -3.98 24.14 -11.16
N VAL A 139 -3.77 25.22 -10.40
CA VAL A 139 -2.42 25.64 -9.96
C VAL A 139 -1.77 24.58 -9.07
N GLN A 140 -2.50 24.01 -8.11
CA GLN A 140 -1.98 22.94 -7.26
C GLN A 140 -1.65 21.68 -8.07
N ALA A 141 -2.51 21.29 -9.01
CA ALA A 141 -2.30 20.14 -9.87
C ALA A 141 -0.99 20.28 -10.66
N ALA A 142 -0.76 21.46 -11.25
CA ALA A 142 0.45 21.77 -11.99
C ALA A 142 1.72 21.77 -11.12
N LYS A 143 1.63 22.32 -9.89
CA LYS A 143 2.72 22.24 -8.91
C LYS A 143 3.09 20.78 -8.65
N TRP A 144 2.11 19.92 -8.36
CA TRP A 144 2.35 18.51 -8.04
C TRP A 144 2.88 17.73 -9.24
N ALA A 145 2.35 17.98 -10.46
CA ALA A 145 2.86 17.38 -11.69
C ALA A 145 4.33 17.75 -11.93
N LYS A 146 4.69 19.01 -11.70
CA LYS A 146 6.08 19.49 -11.82
C LYS A 146 7.01 18.90 -10.78
N LEU A 147 6.55 18.73 -9.54
CA LEU A 147 7.32 18.07 -8.48
C LEU A 147 7.53 16.58 -8.77
N TYR A 148 6.48 15.88 -9.21
CA TYR A 148 6.55 14.48 -9.63
C TYR A 148 7.57 14.28 -10.77
N GLY A 149 7.48 15.10 -11.82
CA GLY A 149 8.35 15.03 -12.99
C GLY A 149 9.84 15.31 -12.70
N ARG A 150 10.15 15.97 -11.58
CA ARG A 150 11.54 16.24 -11.14
C ARG A 150 11.90 15.52 -9.84
N ASN A 151 11.12 14.52 -9.44
CA ASN A 151 11.25 13.92 -8.12
C ASN A 151 12.60 13.18 -7.99
N PRO A 152 13.45 13.55 -7.01
CA PRO A 152 14.79 12.97 -6.90
C PRO A 152 14.77 11.48 -6.56
N SER A 153 13.77 10.99 -5.81
CA SER A 153 13.64 9.58 -5.46
C SER A 153 13.38 8.70 -6.69
N LEU A 154 12.70 9.23 -7.71
CA LEU A 154 12.53 8.53 -8.99
C LEU A 154 13.79 8.63 -9.85
N LEU A 155 14.28 9.85 -10.04
CA LEU A 155 15.35 10.12 -11.01
C LEU A 155 16.68 9.49 -10.59
N SER A 156 16.98 9.43 -9.29
CA SER A 156 18.19 8.77 -8.78
C SER A 156 18.20 7.26 -9.03
N LEU A 157 17.03 6.63 -9.16
CA LEU A 157 16.87 5.22 -9.51
C LEU A 157 16.80 4.98 -11.03
N GLY A 158 16.94 6.03 -11.85
CA GLY A 158 16.80 5.94 -13.30
C GLY A 158 15.37 5.75 -13.78
N VAL A 159 14.37 5.93 -12.91
CA VAL A 159 12.96 5.86 -13.28
C VAL A 159 12.59 7.12 -14.05
N VAL A 160 12.03 6.95 -15.24
CA VAL A 160 11.48 8.05 -16.04
C VAL A 160 10.06 8.34 -15.56
N PRO A 161 9.76 9.56 -15.03
CA PRO A 161 8.41 9.91 -14.61
C PRO A 161 7.42 9.85 -15.78
N ASP A 162 6.20 9.42 -15.47
CA ASP A 162 5.10 9.32 -16.43
C ASP A 162 4.72 10.70 -16.99
N ARG A 163 5.02 10.92 -18.27
CA ARG A 163 4.82 12.20 -18.95
C ARG A 163 3.34 12.58 -19.11
N SER A 164 2.45 11.58 -19.10
CA SER A 164 1.01 11.82 -19.24
C SER A 164 0.46 12.72 -18.13
N VAL A 165 1.09 12.72 -16.95
CA VAL A 165 0.71 13.59 -15.82
C VAL A 165 0.90 15.07 -16.15
N ALA A 166 1.99 15.42 -16.84
CA ALA A 166 2.24 16.79 -17.28
C ALA A 166 1.43 17.14 -18.52
N GLU A 167 1.26 16.19 -19.44
CA GLU A 167 0.46 16.36 -20.67
C GLU A 167 -1.02 16.60 -20.37
N ALA A 168 -1.57 15.99 -19.32
CA ALA A 168 -2.94 16.22 -18.88
C ALA A 168 -3.24 17.69 -18.54
N MET A 169 -2.22 18.47 -18.17
CA MET A 169 -2.33 19.90 -17.88
C MET A 169 -2.41 20.78 -19.14
N ALA A 170 -2.04 20.25 -20.31
CA ALA A 170 -2.00 21.00 -21.55
C ALA A 170 -3.39 21.53 -21.92
N GLY A 171 -3.49 22.83 -22.20
CA GLY A 171 -4.75 23.50 -22.54
C GLY A 171 -5.68 23.78 -21.35
N LYS A 172 -5.39 23.23 -20.15
CA LYS A 172 -6.17 23.48 -18.92
C LYS A 172 -5.59 24.57 -18.04
N ILE A 173 -4.33 24.96 -18.27
CA ILE A 173 -3.59 25.92 -17.46
C ILE A 173 -3.15 27.13 -18.28
N SER A 174 -3.38 28.33 -17.75
CA SER A 174 -2.89 29.57 -18.35
C SER A 174 -1.40 29.80 -18.06
N PRO A 175 -0.70 30.64 -18.85
CA PRO A 175 0.68 31.04 -18.54
C PRO A 175 0.85 31.66 -17.15
N GLU A 176 -0.15 32.43 -16.69
CA GLU A 176 -0.15 33.04 -15.36
C GLU A 176 -0.27 31.99 -14.24
N GLN A 177 -1.22 31.07 -14.37
CA GLN A 177 -1.39 29.96 -13.43
C GLN A 177 -0.14 29.07 -13.38
N MET A 178 0.50 28.85 -14.53
CA MET A 178 1.76 28.10 -14.60
C MET A 178 2.89 28.82 -13.87
N ALA A 179 3.00 30.14 -13.99
CA ALA A 179 3.98 30.93 -13.25
C ALA A 179 3.76 30.89 -11.73
N LEU A 180 2.48 30.91 -11.28
CA LEU A 180 2.13 30.72 -9.88
C LEU A 180 2.55 29.34 -9.37
N ALA A 181 2.28 28.28 -10.16
CA ALA A 181 2.72 26.93 -9.83
C ALA A 181 4.25 26.83 -9.74
N ASP A 182 4.99 27.47 -10.66
CA ASP A 182 6.46 27.50 -10.63
C ASP A 182 7.00 28.18 -9.38
N GLY A 183 6.43 29.31 -8.96
CA GLY A 183 6.78 29.96 -7.71
C GLY A 183 6.60 29.03 -6.50
N GLN A 184 5.48 28.28 -6.47
CA GLN A 184 5.22 27.30 -5.41
C GLN A 184 6.22 26.13 -5.44
N VAL A 185 6.62 25.66 -6.63
CA VAL A 185 7.61 24.59 -6.78
C VAL A 185 8.99 25.05 -6.27
N GLN A 186 9.40 26.29 -6.56
CA GLN A 186 10.67 26.86 -6.08
C GLN A 186 10.71 27.02 -4.55
N ALA A 187 9.58 27.43 -3.96
CA ALA A 187 9.43 27.58 -2.52
C ALA A 187 9.25 26.24 -1.78
N TRP A 188 8.86 25.17 -2.49
CA TRP A 188 8.54 23.89 -1.87
C TRP A 188 9.75 23.27 -1.18
N ARG A 189 9.53 22.79 0.05
CA ARG A 189 10.46 21.98 0.82
C ARG A 189 9.69 20.79 1.39
N PRO A 190 10.34 19.62 1.55
CA PRO A 190 9.72 18.48 2.20
C PRO A 190 9.21 18.84 3.60
N VAL A 191 7.95 18.47 3.88
CA VAL A 191 7.36 18.58 5.22
C VAL A 191 6.89 17.21 5.63
N TYR A 192 7.38 16.74 6.77
CA TYR A 192 7.08 15.41 7.31
C TYR A 192 5.97 15.54 8.35
N TRP A 193 4.83 14.91 8.07
CA TRP A 193 3.74 14.89 9.02
C TRP A 193 4.04 13.94 10.19
N THR A 194 3.81 14.43 11.40
CA THR A 194 3.87 13.65 12.64
C THR A 194 2.48 13.53 13.23
N PRO A 195 2.03 12.32 13.59
CA PRO A 195 0.78 12.14 14.32
C PRO A 195 0.73 12.96 15.60
N ASN A 196 -0.33 13.73 15.77
CA ASN A 196 -0.60 14.53 16.97
C ASN A 196 -1.89 14.09 17.69
N THR A 197 -2.54 13.04 17.18
CA THR A 197 -3.76 12.43 17.73
C THR A 197 -3.53 10.94 17.94
N ALA A 198 -4.27 10.36 18.88
CA ALA A 198 -4.31 8.92 19.08
C ALA A 198 -5.36 8.30 18.15
N ILE A 199 -5.04 7.13 17.59
CA ILE A 199 -6.01 6.25 16.94
C ILE A 199 -6.64 5.29 17.94
N ASP A 200 -7.82 4.79 17.59
CA ASP A 200 -8.53 3.79 18.38
C ASP A 200 -7.72 2.50 18.58
N GLU A 201 -7.95 1.85 19.71
CA GLU A 201 -7.22 0.63 20.07
C GLU A 201 -7.52 -0.53 19.11
N SER A 202 -8.74 -0.58 18.53
CA SER A 202 -9.09 -1.52 17.47
C SER A 202 -8.23 -1.31 16.22
N ILE A 203 -8.04 -0.05 15.80
CA ILE A 203 -7.20 0.32 14.66
C ILE A 203 -5.74 -0.01 14.96
N LYS A 204 -5.23 0.27 16.17
CA LYS A 204 -3.85 -0.11 16.53
C LYS A 204 -3.61 -1.62 16.42
N LYS A 205 -4.60 -2.42 16.83
CA LYS A 205 -4.52 -3.89 16.75
C LYS A 205 -4.63 -4.42 15.33
N SER A 206 -5.20 -3.65 14.39
CA SER A 206 -5.37 -4.08 13.00
C SER A 206 -4.02 -4.37 12.31
N CYS A 207 -2.97 -3.61 12.64
CA CYS A 207 -1.61 -3.81 12.11
C CYS A 207 -0.64 -4.51 13.08
N GLN A 208 -1.14 -5.06 14.19
CA GLN A 208 -0.37 -5.94 15.06
C GLN A 208 -0.45 -7.38 14.56
N VAL A 209 0.71 -7.98 14.31
CA VAL A 209 0.82 -9.36 13.83
C VAL A 209 1.88 -10.07 14.67
N GLU A 210 1.51 -11.24 15.21
CA GLU A 210 2.44 -12.06 16.00
C GLU A 210 3.45 -12.74 15.08
N GLY A 211 4.73 -12.41 15.28
CA GLY A 211 5.83 -13.18 14.70
C GLY A 211 5.97 -14.52 15.42
N ARG A 212 5.95 -15.63 14.67
CA ARG A 212 6.18 -16.97 15.23
C ARG A 212 7.62 -17.20 15.71
N ARG A 213 8.55 -16.34 15.32
CA ARG A 213 9.95 -16.40 15.78
C ARG A 213 10.18 -15.38 16.89
N PRO A 214 10.59 -15.79 18.10
CA PRO A 214 11.04 -14.85 19.11
C PRO A 214 12.25 -14.07 18.59
N ALA A 215 12.37 -12.81 18.99
CA ALA A 215 13.52 -11.99 18.63
C ALA A 215 14.83 -12.71 19.03
N PRO A 216 15.88 -12.69 18.19
CA PRO A 216 17.15 -13.33 18.52
C PRO A 216 17.71 -12.73 19.81
N ARG A 217 18.17 -13.58 20.73
CA ARG A 217 18.83 -13.08 21.94
C ARG A 217 20.21 -12.56 21.56
N ARG A 218 20.78 -11.69 22.37
CA ARG A 218 22.12 -11.11 22.12
C ARG A 218 23.19 -12.17 21.82
N GLN A 219 23.11 -13.32 22.49
CA GLN A 219 24.01 -14.46 22.30
C GLN A 219 23.84 -15.19 20.96
N ASP A 220 22.67 -15.06 20.32
CA ASP A 220 22.33 -15.68 19.05
C ASP A 220 22.77 -14.78 17.86
N ILE A 221 23.25 -13.56 18.12
CA ILE A 221 23.73 -12.60 17.12
C ILE A 221 25.26 -12.75 17.00
N PRO A 222 25.79 -13.32 15.91
CA PRO A 222 27.23 -13.43 15.73
C PRO A 222 27.84 -12.04 15.63
N ILE A 223 28.66 -11.67 16.63
CA ILE A 223 29.48 -10.45 16.56
C ILE A 223 30.64 -10.79 15.63
N MET A 224 30.59 -10.31 14.39
CA MET A 224 31.77 -10.30 13.52
C MET A 224 32.83 -9.42 14.19
N THR A 225 33.80 -10.07 14.85
CA THR A 225 35.04 -9.41 15.24
C THR A 225 35.83 -9.22 13.96
N ALA A 226 35.96 -7.98 13.52
CA ALA A 226 36.88 -7.66 12.42
C ALA A 226 38.29 -8.12 12.84
N PRO A 227 39.05 -8.85 12.00
CA PRO A 227 40.43 -9.13 12.31
C PRO A 227 41.18 -7.81 12.37
N LEU A 228 41.82 -7.54 13.52
CA LEU A 228 42.80 -6.46 13.63
C LEU A 228 43.96 -6.83 12.68
N SER A 229 44.07 -6.11 11.58
CA SER A 229 45.25 -6.13 10.72
C SER A 229 46.44 -5.63 11.54
N ASN A 230 47.43 -6.49 11.77
CA ASN A 230 48.77 -6.11 12.20
C ASN A 230 49.56 -5.55 11.00
#